data_AF-A0A523UPI7-F1
#
_entry.id   AF-A0A523UPI7-F1
#
_cell.length_a   1.000
_cell.length_b   1.000
_cell.length_c   1.000
_cell.angle_alpha   90.00
_cell.angle_beta   90.00
_cell.angle_gamma   90.00
#
_symmetry.space_group_name_H-M   'P 1'
#
loop_
_entity.id
_entity.type
_entity.pdbx_description
1 polymer ?
#
loop_
_entity_poly.entity_id
_entity_poly.type
_entity_poly.pdbx_seq_one_letter_code
_entity_poly.pdbx_strand_id
1 'polypeptide(L)'
;MGTNSGFGIGILLVGKANLVMQIINWEPKVVEDYRRRILVDANNALLAFKASRDRYTNLPNQRDYAGLPHLGSWRSEDALTWNVFRSLQQAGRLEIIAKELEIGNPRSLLLWGLAPEIDDISSELQYVTGSLIRRFDGILPGQVTEPDAIILATSGIAVIECKLSEPDKAPTHLWEGTVNSVRQRRSIYQEELPSLINEDVSDEEMAPFYQLVRMAFFAMKLATHFAVEPVVVSLGNEKNWSHKIRKIGKWPSELWEIFVAEY
;
A
#
# COMPACT_ATOMS: atom_id res chain seq x y z
N MET A 1 -11.30 33.11 23.49
CA MET A 1 -12.29 32.04 23.20
C MET A 1 -12.13 31.70 21.73
N GLY A 2 -11.32 30.68 21.43
CA GLY A 2 -10.88 30.36 20.07
C GLY A 2 -11.87 29.44 19.37
N THR A 3 -12.25 29.82 18.17
CA THR A 3 -13.17 29.13 17.27
C THR A 3 -12.55 27.84 16.72
N ASN A 4 -13.28 26.73 16.85
CA ASN A 4 -13.04 25.48 16.13
C ASN A 4 -13.19 25.72 14.62
N SER A 5 -12.09 25.64 13.86
CA SER A 5 -12.12 25.55 12.41
C SER A 5 -11.96 24.08 11.99
N GLY A 6 -13.08 23.38 11.82
CA GLY A 6 -13.11 22.07 11.19
C GLY A 6 -12.74 22.19 9.71
N PHE A 7 -11.64 21.57 9.30
CA PHE A 7 -11.29 21.41 7.89
C PHE A 7 -12.14 20.28 7.30
N GLY A 8 -13.09 20.63 6.44
CA GLY A 8 -13.75 19.68 5.54
C GLY A 8 -13.03 19.68 4.19
N ILE A 9 -12.47 18.53 3.79
CA ILE A 9 -11.98 18.35 2.43
C ILE A 9 -13.18 17.97 1.56
N GLY A 10 -13.58 18.86 0.66
CA GLY A 10 -14.53 18.58 -0.41
C GLY A 10 -13.78 18.34 -1.71
N ILE A 11 -13.82 17.12 -2.25
CA ILE A 11 -13.30 16.81 -3.59
C ILE A 11 -14.51 16.80 -4.53
N LEU A 12 -14.58 17.78 -5.44
CA LEU A 12 -15.59 17.85 -6.49
C LEU A 12 -15.04 17.15 -7.75
N LEU A 13 -15.47 15.91 -8.00
CA LEU A 13 -15.26 15.25 -9.29
C LEU A 13 -16.49 15.48 -10.17
N VAL A 14 -16.34 16.31 -11.20
CA VAL A 14 -17.43 16.64 -12.13
C VAL A 14 -17.55 15.54 -13.17
N GLY A 15 -18.45 14.59 -12.93
CA GLY A 15 -18.91 13.56 -13.87
C GLY A 15 -20.21 12.98 -13.34
N LYS A 16 -21.18 12.69 -14.22
CA LYS A 16 -22.56 12.27 -13.89
C LYS A 16 -22.64 10.94 -13.12
N ALA A 17 -22.24 10.94 -11.85
CA ALA A 17 -22.60 9.93 -10.87
C ALA A 17 -23.36 10.65 -9.76
N ASN A 18 -24.48 10.08 -9.30
CA ASN A 18 -25.17 10.53 -8.10
C ASN A 18 -24.23 10.31 -6.90
N LEU A 19 -23.30 11.22 -6.69
CA LEU A 19 -22.35 11.17 -5.58
C LEU A 19 -23.08 11.67 -4.34
N VAL A 20 -23.46 10.75 -3.46
CA VAL A 20 -23.85 11.11 -2.10
C VAL A 20 -22.58 11.63 -1.43
N MET A 21 -22.41 12.96 -1.35
CA MET A 21 -21.33 13.56 -0.57
C MET A 21 -21.55 13.22 0.90
N GLN A 22 -20.79 12.25 1.39
CA GLN A 22 -20.78 11.94 2.82
C GLN A 22 -19.87 12.95 3.52
N ILE A 23 -20.47 13.81 4.34
CA ILE A 23 -19.69 14.71 5.22
C ILE A 23 -19.06 13.83 6.31
N ILE A 24 -17.74 13.66 6.24
CA ILE A 24 -17.00 12.93 7.25
C ILE A 24 -16.68 13.86 8.43
N ASN A 25 -17.14 13.49 9.64
CA ASN A 25 -16.67 14.14 10.86
C ASN A 25 -15.28 13.61 11.23
N TRP A 26 -14.26 14.45 11.08
CA TRP A 26 -12.85 14.12 11.40
C TRP A 26 -12.46 14.36 12.87
N GLU A 27 -13.36 14.82 13.73
CA GLU A 27 -13.07 15.06 15.15
C GLU A 27 -12.69 13.79 15.94
N PRO A 28 -13.39 12.64 15.80
CA PRO A 28 -13.00 11.44 16.55
C PRO A 28 -11.71 10.83 15.98
N LYS A 29 -10.70 10.60 16.83
CA LYS A 29 -9.44 9.96 16.39
C LYS A 29 -9.66 8.59 15.76
N VAL A 30 -10.58 7.81 16.32
CA VAL A 30 -11.02 6.52 15.78
C VAL A 30 -12.54 6.46 15.90
N VAL A 31 -13.22 5.95 14.87
CA VAL A 31 -14.66 5.66 14.88
C VAL A 31 -14.89 4.15 14.92
N GLU A 32 -15.93 3.72 15.64
CA GLU A 32 -16.32 2.30 15.72
C GLU A 32 -16.78 1.77 14.35
N ASP A 33 -17.61 2.54 13.65
CA ASP A 33 -18.00 2.23 12.28
C ASP A 33 -16.99 2.84 11.30
N TYR A 34 -16.06 2.00 10.80
CA TYR A 34 -15.02 2.42 9.86
C TYR A 34 -15.58 3.08 8.60
N ARG A 35 -16.81 2.76 8.21
CA ARG A 35 -17.46 3.28 6.99
C ARG A 35 -17.61 4.80 7.04
N ARG A 36 -17.62 5.39 8.24
CA ARG A 36 -17.60 6.85 8.43
C ARG A 36 -16.26 7.50 8.03
N ARG A 37 -15.23 6.72 7.69
CA ARG A 37 -13.93 7.17 7.15
C ARG A 37 -13.76 6.88 5.66
N ILE A 38 -14.73 6.22 5.04
CA ILE A 38 -14.67 5.80 3.65
C ILE A 38 -15.56 6.71 2.82
N LEU A 39 -14.96 7.39 1.84
CA LEU A 39 -15.63 8.35 0.97
C LEU A 39 -16.44 7.70 -0.14
N VAL A 40 -16.00 6.51 -0.58
CA VAL A 40 -16.51 5.84 -1.77
C VAL A 40 -16.69 4.35 -1.49
N ASP A 41 -17.81 3.78 -1.94
CA ASP A 41 -18.06 2.33 -1.84
C ASP A 41 -17.90 1.76 -0.41
N ALA A 42 -18.38 2.51 0.60
CA ALA A 42 -18.14 2.22 2.00
C ALA A 42 -18.70 0.87 2.49
N ASN A 43 -19.63 0.27 1.75
CA ASN A 43 -20.22 -1.04 2.08
C ASN A 43 -19.55 -2.21 1.33
N ASN A 44 -18.43 -1.97 0.63
CA ASN A 44 -17.73 -3.03 -0.09
C ASN A 44 -17.21 -4.11 0.89
N ALA A 45 -17.42 -5.38 0.54
CA ALA A 45 -17.04 -6.51 1.38
C ALA A 45 -15.52 -6.58 1.67
N LEU A 46 -14.68 -6.06 0.78
CA LEU A 46 -13.23 -6.00 0.98
C LEU A 46 -12.87 -5.14 2.20
N LEU A 47 -13.58 -4.03 2.41
CA LEU A 47 -13.37 -3.16 3.58
C LEU A 47 -13.76 -3.87 4.88
N ALA A 48 -14.84 -4.66 4.87
CA ALA A 48 -15.25 -5.43 6.03
C ALA A 48 -14.17 -6.47 6.42
N PHE A 49 -13.59 -7.15 5.42
CA PHE A 49 -12.47 -8.06 5.64
C PHE A 49 -11.23 -7.33 6.18
N LYS A 50 -10.84 -6.21 5.56
CA LYS A 50 -9.69 -5.42 6.01
C LYS A 50 -9.90 -4.88 7.44
N ALA A 51 -11.08 -4.35 7.75
CA ALA A 51 -11.45 -3.86 9.09
C ALA A 51 -11.45 -4.96 10.16
N SER A 52 -11.69 -6.22 9.76
CA SER A 52 -11.70 -7.35 10.70
C SER A 52 -10.30 -7.78 11.15
N ARG A 53 -9.24 -7.32 10.47
CA ARG A 53 -7.85 -7.68 10.78
C ARG A 53 -7.23 -6.83 11.89
N ASP A 54 -8.04 -6.07 12.63
CA ASP A 54 -7.55 -4.91 13.37
C ASP A 54 -7.20 -5.08 14.85
N ARG A 55 -6.13 -4.34 15.20
CA ARG A 55 -5.54 -3.98 16.50
C ARG A 55 -5.44 -5.12 17.54
N TYR A 56 -4.29 -5.78 17.52
CA TYR A 56 -3.85 -6.70 18.57
C TYR A 56 -3.92 -6.08 19.96
N THR A 57 -4.35 -6.87 20.94
CA THR A 57 -4.54 -6.49 22.34
C THR A 57 -3.23 -6.30 23.14
N ASN A 58 -2.07 -6.47 22.50
CA ASN A 58 -0.82 -6.78 23.21
C ASN A 58 0.19 -5.62 23.28
N LEU A 59 -0.10 -4.46 22.68
CA LEU A 59 0.74 -3.27 22.82
C LEU A 59 0.16 -2.30 23.86
N PRO A 60 0.97 -1.72 24.77
CA PRO A 60 0.48 -0.87 25.88
C PRO A 60 -0.42 0.29 25.42
N ASN A 61 -0.10 0.91 24.27
CA ASN A 61 -0.84 2.04 23.72
C ASN A 61 -2.01 1.63 22.80
N GLN A 62 -2.24 0.33 22.59
CA GLN A 62 -3.33 -0.20 21.77
C GLN A 62 -4.56 -0.59 22.59
N ARG A 63 -4.47 -0.66 23.93
CA ARG A 63 -5.62 -0.99 24.80
C ARG A 63 -6.79 -0.03 24.62
N ASP A 64 -6.52 1.25 24.45
CA ASP A 64 -7.55 2.29 24.26
C ASP A 64 -8.34 2.13 22.94
N TYR A 65 -7.84 1.30 22.03
CA TYR A 65 -8.43 1.08 20.71
C TYR A 65 -8.59 -0.41 20.38
N ALA A 66 -8.52 -1.28 21.39
CA ALA A 66 -8.69 -2.71 21.20
C ALA A 66 -10.10 -3.02 20.69
N GLY A 67 -10.20 -3.83 19.63
CA GLY A 67 -11.48 -4.16 18.99
C GLY A 67 -12.04 -3.06 18.07
N LEU A 68 -11.36 -1.91 17.94
CA LEU A 68 -11.73 -0.89 16.96
C LEU A 68 -11.01 -1.08 15.63
N PRO A 69 -11.66 -0.79 14.50
CA PRO A 69 -11.03 -0.93 13.19
C PRO A 69 -9.95 0.14 12.97
N HIS A 70 -8.77 -0.28 12.52
CA HIS A 70 -7.70 0.55 11.97
C HIS A 70 -8.21 1.44 10.85
N LEU A 71 -9.08 0.92 9.97
CA LEU A 71 -9.78 1.72 8.95
C LEU A 71 -10.62 2.87 9.55
N GLY A 72 -11.09 2.74 10.79
CA GLY A 72 -11.80 3.79 11.52
C GLY A 72 -10.91 4.93 12.03
N SER A 73 -9.59 4.80 11.93
CA SER A 73 -8.65 5.86 12.31
C SER A 73 -8.74 7.03 11.34
N TRP A 74 -8.78 8.26 11.87
CA TRP A 74 -8.61 9.49 11.09
C TRP A 74 -7.26 9.60 10.34
N ARG A 75 -6.30 8.74 10.70
CA ARG A 75 -4.96 8.63 10.09
C ARG A 75 -4.74 7.26 9.47
N SER A 76 -5.82 6.56 9.13
CA SER A 76 -5.70 5.26 8.48
C SER A 76 -5.13 5.43 7.08
N GLU A 77 -3.91 4.91 6.89
CA GLU A 77 -3.28 4.80 5.57
C GLU A 77 -4.14 3.93 4.65
N ASP A 78 -4.61 2.78 5.14
CA ASP A 78 -5.51 1.89 4.41
C ASP A 78 -6.79 2.61 3.93
N ALA A 79 -7.43 3.41 4.80
CA ALA A 79 -8.63 4.15 4.41
C ALA A 79 -8.31 5.21 3.33
N LEU A 80 -7.13 5.84 3.40
CA LEU A 80 -6.68 6.80 2.40
C LEU A 80 -6.36 6.11 1.07
N THR A 81 -5.66 4.98 1.09
CA THR A 81 -5.40 4.13 -0.08
C THR A 81 -6.73 3.78 -0.76
N TRP A 82 -7.70 3.24 -0.02
CA TRP A 82 -9.02 2.96 -0.57
C TRP A 82 -9.66 4.19 -1.19
N ASN A 83 -9.75 5.28 -0.42
CA ASN A 83 -10.42 6.51 -0.85
C ASN A 83 -9.80 7.11 -2.11
N VAL A 84 -8.48 7.02 -2.30
CA VAL A 84 -7.82 7.53 -3.51
C VAL A 84 -8.03 6.58 -4.69
N PHE A 85 -7.55 5.34 -4.58
CA PHE A 85 -7.54 4.42 -5.71
C PHE A 85 -8.95 3.97 -6.12
N ARG A 86 -9.84 3.70 -5.17
CA ARG A 86 -11.23 3.31 -5.47
C ARG A 86 -12.01 4.46 -6.08
N SER A 87 -11.81 5.71 -5.63
CA SER A 87 -12.47 6.87 -6.24
C SER A 87 -12.04 7.05 -7.69
N LEU A 88 -10.75 6.89 -7.96
CA LEU A 88 -10.23 6.95 -9.33
C LEU A 88 -10.77 5.81 -10.19
N GLN A 89 -10.86 4.57 -9.66
CA GLN A 89 -11.47 3.45 -10.38
C GLN A 89 -12.94 3.72 -10.71
N GLN A 90 -13.76 4.09 -9.73
CA GLN A 90 -15.19 4.36 -9.96
C GLN A 90 -15.45 5.54 -10.88
N ALA A 91 -14.55 6.52 -10.90
CA ALA A 91 -14.64 7.65 -11.82
C ALA A 91 -14.12 7.32 -13.23
N GLY A 92 -13.56 6.13 -13.45
CA GLY A 92 -12.88 5.78 -14.71
C GLY A 92 -11.66 6.68 -14.97
N ARG A 93 -10.94 7.06 -13.90
CA ARG A 93 -9.83 8.03 -13.89
C ARG A 93 -8.48 7.43 -13.46
N LEU A 94 -8.33 6.11 -13.47
CA LEU A 94 -7.06 5.45 -13.11
C LEU A 94 -5.91 5.82 -14.07
N GLU A 95 -6.21 6.34 -15.26
CA GLU A 95 -5.22 6.78 -16.23
C GLU A 95 -4.38 7.96 -15.72
N ILE A 96 -4.85 8.70 -14.72
CA ILE A 96 -4.05 9.75 -14.06
C ILE A 96 -2.79 9.13 -13.45
N ILE A 97 -2.94 8.04 -12.69
CA ILE A 97 -1.81 7.34 -12.06
C ILE A 97 -1.00 6.60 -13.12
N ALA A 98 -1.67 5.91 -14.03
CA ALA A 98 -1.00 5.12 -15.06
C ALA A 98 -0.12 5.97 -15.99
N LYS A 99 -0.53 7.21 -16.28
CA LYS A 99 0.26 8.19 -17.04
C LYS A 99 1.51 8.64 -16.29
N GLU A 100 1.38 8.94 -15.00
CA GLU A 100 2.53 9.35 -14.18
C GLU A 100 3.59 8.23 -14.06
N LEU A 101 3.12 6.98 -14.04
CA LEU A 101 3.98 5.80 -13.99
C LEU A 101 4.43 5.30 -15.37
N GLU A 102 3.96 5.92 -16.45
CA GLU A 102 4.24 5.52 -17.84
C GLU A 102 3.89 4.05 -18.18
N ILE A 103 2.91 3.46 -17.50
CA ILE A 103 2.49 2.05 -17.65
C ILE A 103 1.37 1.82 -18.69
N GLY A 104 0.96 2.88 -19.40
CA GLY A 104 -0.07 2.82 -20.44
C GLY A 104 -1.50 2.94 -19.90
N ASN A 105 -2.48 2.34 -20.59
CA ASN A 105 -3.88 2.44 -20.19
C ASN A 105 -4.21 1.43 -19.08
N PRO A 106 -4.84 1.85 -17.96
CA PRO A 106 -5.17 0.95 -16.87
C PRO A 106 -6.22 -0.08 -17.32
N ARG A 107 -6.02 -1.33 -16.88
CA ARG A 107 -6.90 -2.48 -17.18
C ARG A 107 -7.52 -3.08 -15.94
N SER A 108 -6.81 -3.04 -14.81
CA SER A 108 -7.28 -3.63 -13.55
C SER A 108 -6.60 -2.98 -12.34
N LEU A 109 -7.28 -3.02 -11.19
CA LEU A 109 -6.80 -2.55 -9.89
C LEU A 109 -7.05 -3.65 -8.85
N LEU A 110 -6.02 -3.99 -8.08
CA LEU A 110 -6.17 -4.68 -6.80
C LEU A 110 -5.86 -3.71 -5.65
N LEU A 111 -6.60 -3.85 -4.55
CA LEU A 111 -6.30 -3.23 -3.26
C LEU A 111 -6.08 -4.35 -2.24
N TRP A 112 -4.92 -4.35 -1.59
CA TRP A 112 -4.52 -5.43 -0.66
C TRP A 112 -4.60 -6.83 -1.29
N GLY A 113 -4.24 -6.92 -2.58
CA GLY A 113 -4.29 -8.16 -3.35
C GLY A 113 -5.70 -8.63 -3.73
N LEU A 114 -6.74 -7.80 -3.56
CA LEU A 114 -8.13 -8.14 -3.88
C LEU A 114 -8.72 -7.13 -4.86
N ALA A 115 -9.49 -7.62 -5.84
CA ALA A 115 -10.11 -6.82 -6.88
C ALA A 115 -11.42 -6.21 -6.37
N PRO A 116 -11.56 -4.87 -6.31
CA PRO A 116 -12.83 -4.23 -5.93
C PRO A 116 -13.93 -4.43 -6.98
N GLU A 117 -13.56 -4.67 -8.24
CA GLU A 117 -14.45 -4.97 -9.36
C GLU A 117 -14.07 -6.32 -9.96
N ILE A 118 -15.07 -7.16 -10.24
CA ILE A 118 -14.87 -8.52 -10.73
C ILE A 118 -15.20 -8.56 -12.22
N ASP A 119 -14.14 -8.66 -13.01
CA ASP A 119 -14.15 -8.96 -14.44
C ASP A 119 -13.08 -10.02 -14.73
N ASP A 120 -12.95 -10.48 -15.98
CA ASP A 120 -12.01 -11.54 -16.34
C ASP A 120 -10.55 -11.15 -16.05
N ILE A 121 -10.15 -9.91 -16.36
CA ILE A 121 -8.76 -9.43 -16.19
C ILE A 121 -8.45 -9.25 -14.71
N SER A 122 -9.38 -8.65 -13.95
CA SER A 122 -9.25 -8.41 -12.52
C SER A 122 -9.25 -9.72 -11.73
N SER A 123 -10.02 -10.72 -12.17
CA SER A 123 -10.03 -12.05 -11.57
C SER A 123 -8.71 -12.80 -11.83
N GLU A 124 -8.17 -12.70 -13.05
CA GLU A 124 -6.87 -13.27 -13.39
C GLU A 124 -5.75 -12.62 -12.57
N LEU A 125 -5.68 -11.30 -12.55
CA LEU A 125 -4.70 -10.56 -11.75
C LEU A 125 -4.77 -10.96 -10.27
N GLN A 126 -5.96 -10.98 -9.68
CA GLN A 126 -6.14 -11.42 -8.29
C GLN A 126 -5.67 -12.85 -8.06
N TYR A 127 -6.02 -13.77 -8.96
CA TYR A 127 -5.63 -15.18 -8.85
C TYR A 127 -4.11 -15.36 -8.91
N VAL A 128 -3.45 -14.70 -9.88
CA VAL A 128 -2.00 -14.78 -10.07
C VAL A 128 -1.27 -14.15 -8.89
N THR A 129 -1.66 -12.94 -8.47
CA THR A 129 -1.11 -12.29 -7.28
C THR A 129 -1.24 -13.18 -6.05
N GLY A 130 -2.44 -13.69 -5.77
CA GLY A 130 -2.68 -14.57 -4.62
C GLY A 130 -1.94 -15.90 -4.68
N SER A 131 -1.70 -16.43 -5.88
CA SER A 131 -0.93 -17.67 -6.09
C SER A 131 0.57 -17.45 -5.87
N LEU A 132 1.12 -16.35 -6.38
CA LEU A 132 2.52 -15.97 -6.17
C LEU A 132 2.80 -15.72 -4.69
N ILE A 133 1.95 -14.93 -4.03
CA ILE A 133 2.09 -14.64 -2.59
C ILE A 133 2.04 -15.94 -1.77
N ARG A 134 1.09 -16.84 -2.04
CA ARG A 134 1.02 -18.14 -1.35
C ARG A 134 2.27 -18.99 -1.59
N ARG A 135 2.74 -19.06 -2.83
CA ARG A 135 3.90 -19.89 -3.22
C ARG A 135 5.19 -19.43 -2.55
N PHE A 136 5.48 -18.12 -2.59
CA PHE A 136 6.79 -17.62 -2.19
C PHE A 136 6.85 -17.11 -0.76
N ASP A 137 5.70 -16.76 -0.18
CA ASP A 137 5.65 -16.05 1.08
C ASP A 137 4.71 -16.72 2.09
N GLY A 138 3.61 -17.30 1.62
CA GLY A 138 2.65 -18.04 2.45
C GLY A 138 3.18 -19.38 3.00
N ILE A 139 4.29 -19.90 2.46
CA ILE A 139 4.95 -21.11 2.97
C ILE A 139 5.84 -20.82 4.20
N LEU A 140 6.11 -19.55 4.49
CA LEU A 140 7.01 -19.12 5.55
C LEU A 140 6.22 -18.62 6.77
N PRO A 141 6.75 -18.80 7.99
CA PRO A 141 6.17 -18.18 9.16
C PRO A 141 6.28 -16.64 9.08
N GLY A 142 5.32 -15.95 9.70
CA GLY A 142 5.33 -14.50 9.85
C GLY A 142 4.39 -13.76 8.89
N GLN A 143 4.69 -12.49 8.66
CA GLN A 143 3.84 -11.59 7.88
C GLN A 143 3.96 -11.90 6.38
N VAL A 144 2.82 -12.16 5.75
CA VAL A 144 2.69 -12.32 4.30
C VAL A 144 2.60 -10.94 3.63
N THR A 145 3.07 -10.86 2.38
CA THR A 145 3.13 -9.64 1.59
C THR A 145 1.73 -9.20 1.25
N GLU A 146 1.47 -7.91 1.40
CA GLU A 146 0.19 -7.30 1.09
C GLU A 146 0.48 -5.92 0.49
N PRO A 147 0.61 -5.81 -0.85
CA PRO A 147 0.75 -4.51 -1.49
C PRO A 147 -0.51 -3.68 -1.29
N ASP A 148 -0.36 -2.38 -1.06
CA ASP A 148 -1.51 -1.49 -0.86
C ASP A 148 -2.36 -1.38 -2.13
N ALA A 149 -1.70 -1.24 -3.28
CA ALA A 149 -2.36 -1.27 -4.58
C ALA A 149 -1.52 -1.98 -5.65
N ILE A 150 -2.19 -2.63 -6.60
CA ILE A 150 -1.57 -3.13 -7.82
C ILE A 150 -2.39 -2.62 -9.00
N ILE A 151 -1.74 -1.96 -9.96
CA ILE A 151 -2.38 -1.50 -11.19
C ILE A 151 -1.75 -2.24 -12.37
N LEU A 152 -2.55 -3.07 -13.05
CA LEU A 152 -2.18 -3.63 -14.34
C LEU A 152 -2.66 -2.71 -15.44
N ALA A 153 -1.77 -2.35 -16.35
CA ALA A 153 -2.03 -1.50 -17.50
C ALA A 153 -1.51 -2.15 -18.79
N THR A 154 -1.64 -1.47 -19.93
CA THR A 154 -1.32 -2.07 -21.24
C THR A 154 0.16 -2.30 -21.48
N SER A 155 1.05 -1.51 -20.87
CA SER A 155 2.50 -1.63 -21.06
C SER A 155 3.26 -1.90 -19.77
N GLY A 156 2.63 -1.75 -18.61
CA GLY A 156 3.27 -2.03 -17.33
C GLY A 156 2.33 -2.53 -16.25
N ILE A 157 2.92 -3.02 -15.17
CA ILE A 157 2.24 -3.34 -13.92
C ILE A 157 2.95 -2.66 -12.75
N ALA A 158 2.21 -1.83 -12.02
CA ALA A 158 2.70 -1.15 -10.84
C ALA A 158 2.30 -1.90 -9.57
N VAL A 159 3.27 -2.21 -8.71
CA VAL A 159 3.07 -2.66 -7.33
C VAL A 159 3.40 -1.50 -6.41
N ILE A 160 2.40 -1.05 -5.65
CA ILE A 160 2.43 0.22 -4.92
C ILE A 160 2.35 -0.05 -3.42
N GLU A 161 3.32 0.47 -2.70
CA GLU A 161 3.31 0.58 -1.24
C GLU A 161 3.05 2.04 -0.86
N CYS A 162 2.08 2.29 0.02
CA CYS A 162 1.75 3.61 0.53
C CYS A 162 2.45 3.85 1.87
N LYS A 163 3.01 5.05 2.05
CA LYS A 163 3.58 5.57 3.31
C LYS A 163 3.14 7.02 3.52
N LEU A 164 1.84 7.19 3.73
CA LEU A 164 1.13 8.48 3.71
C LEU A 164 1.10 9.17 5.08
N SER A 165 2.12 8.92 5.91
CA SER A 165 2.28 9.43 7.28
C SER A 165 2.05 10.95 7.43
N GLU A 166 1.97 11.43 8.68
CA GLU A 166 1.79 12.86 8.95
C GLU A 166 2.84 13.71 8.18
N PRO A 167 2.42 14.75 7.42
CA PRO A 167 3.32 15.48 6.53
C PRO A 167 4.57 16.04 7.23
N ASP A 168 4.40 16.58 8.44
CA ASP A 168 5.45 17.31 9.16
C ASP A 168 6.19 16.42 10.19
N LYS A 169 6.11 15.09 10.07
CA LYS A 169 6.81 14.15 10.95
C LYS A 169 7.49 13.04 10.15
N ALA A 170 8.66 12.64 10.61
CA ALA A 170 9.28 11.41 10.11
C ALA A 170 8.36 10.21 10.36
N PRO A 171 8.22 9.29 9.40
CA PRO A 171 7.52 8.03 9.63
C PRO A 171 8.23 7.26 10.76
N THR A 172 7.45 6.70 11.67
CA THR A 172 7.99 5.87 12.77
C THR A 172 8.55 4.55 12.27
N HIS A 173 7.96 4.04 11.20
CA HIS A 173 8.37 2.86 10.45
C HIS A 173 8.09 3.15 8.98
N LEU A 174 9.04 2.85 8.10
CA LEU A 174 8.90 3.09 6.67
C LEU A 174 8.76 1.76 5.93
N TRP A 175 9.87 1.13 5.53
CA TRP A 175 9.90 -0.13 4.78
C TRP A 175 10.65 -1.25 5.52
N GLU A 176 10.90 -1.03 6.81
CA GLU A 176 11.75 -1.90 7.63
C GLU A 176 11.17 -3.32 7.77
N GLY A 177 12.02 -4.31 7.54
CA GLY A 177 11.82 -5.70 7.93
C GLY A 177 12.74 -6.10 9.08
N THR A 178 12.54 -7.29 9.63
CA THR A 178 13.51 -7.89 10.54
C THR A 178 14.58 -8.63 9.72
N VAL A 179 15.83 -8.64 10.18
CA VAL A 179 16.91 -9.42 9.55
C VAL A 179 16.52 -10.90 9.42
N ASN A 180 15.82 -11.45 10.41
CA ASN A 180 15.30 -12.81 10.34
C ASN A 180 14.29 -12.99 9.19
N SER A 181 13.39 -12.02 8.98
CA SER A 181 12.46 -12.05 7.85
C SER A 181 13.18 -11.97 6.50
N VAL A 182 14.25 -11.17 6.40
CA VAL A 182 15.11 -11.09 5.21
C VAL A 182 15.72 -12.45 4.92
N ARG A 183 16.45 -13.01 5.89
CA ARG A 183 17.17 -14.28 5.76
C ARG A 183 16.28 -15.45 5.34
N GLN A 184 15.07 -15.51 5.87
CA GLN A 184 14.10 -16.57 5.54
C GLN A 184 13.67 -16.59 4.07
N ARG A 185 13.69 -15.43 3.41
CA ARG A 185 13.13 -15.22 2.07
C ARG A 185 14.18 -14.96 1.01
N ARG A 186 15.35 -14.48 1.40
CA ARG A 186 16.43 -14.10 0.50
C ARG A 186 16.81 -15.23 -0.47
N SER A 187 17.00 -16.45 0.05
CA SER A 187 17.37 -17.60 -0.79
C SER A 187 16.32 -17.91 -1.86
N ILE A 188 15.04 -17.81 -1.50
CA ILE A 188 13.91 -17.98 -2.42
C ILE A 188 13.98 -16.90 -3.52
N TYR A 189 14.19 -15.64 -3.13
CA TYR A 189 14.25 -14.54 -4.09
C TYR A 189 15.44 -14.64 -5.03
N GLN A 190 16.62 -15.03 -4.53
CA GLN A 190 17.82 -15.24 -5.34
C GLN A 190 17.68 -16.44 -6.28
N GLU A 191 17.04 -17.52 -5.86
CA GLU A 191 16.79 -18.68 -6.73
C GLU A 191 15.82 -18.32 -7.86
N GLU A 192 14.76 -17.57 -7.54
CA GLU A 192 13.66 -17.29 -8.46
C GLU A 192 13.87 -16.05 -9.34
N LEU A 193 14.68 -15.10 -8.88
CA LEU A 193 15.09 -13.88 -9.60
C LEU A 193 16.54 -13.53 -9.21
N PRO A 194 17.55 -14.21 -9.77
CA PRO A 194 18.96 -14.02 -9.40
C PRO A 194 19.44 -12.57 -9.56
N SER A 195 18.89 -11.83 -10.51
CA SER A 195 19.22 -10.42 -10.76
C SER A 195 18.52 -9.43 -9.84
N LEU A 196 17.60 -9.87 -8.97
CA LEU A 196 16.86 -8.96 -8.11
C LEU A 196 17.75 -8.41 -6.99
N ILE A 197 18.65 -9.22 -6.44
CA ILE A 197 19.42 -8.88 -5.24
C ILE A 197 20.90 -8.98 -5.58
N ASN A 198 21.62 -7.87 -5.51
CA ASN A 198 23.07 -7.86 -5.61
C ASN A 198 23.69 -8.77 -4.52
N GLU A 199 24.63 -9.65 -4.92
CA GLU A 199 25.26 -10.62 -4.03
C GLU A 199 26.01 -9.97 -2.87
N ASP A 200 26.51 -8.74 -3.08
CA ASP A 200 27.29 -7.99 -2.09
C ASP A 200 26.47 -7.32 -0.99
N VAL A 201 25.14 -7.20 -1.14
CA VAL A 201 24.28 -6.54 -0.14
C VAL A 201 23.97 -7.49 1.00
N SER A 202 24.36 -7.17 2.24
CA SER A 202 24.07 -8.02 3.42
C SER A 202 22.58 -8.01 3.82
N ASP A 203 22.17 -8.97 4.66
CA ASP A 203 20.80 -9.03 5.20
C ASP A 203 20.49 -7.78 6.07
N GLU A 204 21.49 -7.30 6.80
CA GLU A 204 21.43 -6.11 7.64
C GLU A 204 21.27 -4.83 6.82
N GLU A 205 21.94 -4.74 5.67
CA GLU A 205 21.80 -3.61 4.74
C GLU A 205 20.45 -3.59 4.05
N MET A 206 19.86 -4.77 3.78
CA MET A 206 18.54 -4.89 3.14
C MET A 206 17.39 -4.62 4.11
N ALA A 207 17.56 -4.95 5.40
CA ALA A 207 16.49 -4.86 6.40
C ALA A 207 15.75 -3.50 6.46
N PRO A 208 16.40 -2.32 6.34
CA PRO A 208 15.73 -1.03 6.39
C PRO A 208 14.71 -0.76 5.27
N PHE A 209 14.86 -1.40 4.11
CA PHE A 209 13.98 -1.23 2.94
C PHE A 209 13.37 -2.54 2.45
N TYR A 210 13.36 -3.57 3.29
CA TYR A 210 12.99 -4.93 2.90
C TYR A 210 11.58 -5.07 2.32
N GLN A 211 10.62 -4.24 2.75
CA GLN A 211 9.29 -4.23 2.13
C GLN A 211 9.35 -3.88 0.63
N LEU A 212 10.22 -2.95 0.21
CA LEU A 212 10.40 -2.59 -1.20
C LEU A 212 10.99 -3.76 -2.01
N VAL A 213 11.94 -4.50 -1.44
CA VAL A 213 12.50 -5.72 -2.09
C VAL A 213 11.40 -6.75 -2.35
N ARG A 214 10.47 -6.94 -1.40
CA ARG A 214 9.31 -7.81 -1.59
C ARG A 214 8.41 -7.29 -2.71
N MET A 215 8.12 -5.99 -2.72
CA MET A 215 7.32 -5.38 -3.80
C MET A 215 7.97 -5.60 -5.17
N ALA A 216 9.28 -5.38 -5.28
CA ALA A 216 10.05 -5.61 -6.49
C ALA A 216 9.98 -7.06 -6.96
N PHE A 217 10.16 -8.02 -6.05
CA PHE A 217 10.01 -9.44 -6.37
C PHE A 217 8.64 -9.73 -7.00
N PHE A 218 7.55 -9.26 -6.39
CA PHE A 218 6.20 -9.49 -6.92
C PHE A 218 5.92 -8.70 -8.20
N ALA A 219 6.43 -7.47 -8.33
CA ALA A 219 6.32 -6.69 -9.56
C ALA A 219 6.95 -7.43 -10.73
N MET A 220 8.18 -7.92 -10.57
CA MET A 220 8.92 -8.69 -11.58
C MET A 220 8.19 -10.00 -11.95
N LYS A 221 7.69 -10.76 -10.96
CA LYS A 221 6.98 -12.02 -11.21
C LYS A 221 5.65 -11.78 -11.94
N LEU A 222 4.90 -10.75 -11.55
CA LEU A 222 3.65 -10.39 -12.23
C LEU A 222 3.92 -9.84 -13.64
N ALA A 223 4.89 -8.95 -13.81
CA ALA A 223 5.33 -8.42 -15.10
C ALA A 223 5.69 -9.55 -16.09
N THR A 224 6.45 -10.54 -15.62
CA THR A 224 6.78 -11.73 -16.41
C THR A 224 5.53 -12.50 -16.81
N HIS A 225 4.57 -12.70 -15.91
CA HIS A 225 3.33 -13.42 -16.19
C HIS A 225 2.46 -12.70 -17.23
N PHE A 226 2.31 -11.38 -17.10
CA PHE A 226 1.46 -10.56 -17.96
C PHE A 226 2.17 -10.01 -19.20
N ALA A 227 3.47 -10.29 -19.36
CA ALA A 227 4.33 -9.78 -20.44
C ALA A 227 4.28 -8.25 -20.58
N VAL A 228 4.45 -7.56 -19.45
CA VAL A 228 4.48 -6.09 -19.34
C VAL A 228 5.67 -5.64 -18.49
N GLU A 229 5.99 -4.35 -18.47
CA GLU A 229 7.08 -3.81 -17.66
C GLU A 229 6.72 -3.74 -16.16
N PRO A 230 7.63 -4.11 -15.24
CA PRO A 230 7.43 -3.96 -13.81
C PRO A 230 7.69 -2.53 -13.35
N VAL A 231 6.84 -2.02 -12.45
CA VAL A 231 7.06 -0.74 -11.75
C VAL A 231 6.84 -0.94 -10.26
N VAL A 232 7.82 -0.52 -9.45
CA VAL A 232 7.70 -0.48 -7.99
C VAL A 232 7.50 0.96 -7.57
N VAL A 233 6.45 1.22 -6.79
CA VAL A 233 6.11 2.58 -6.37
C VAL A 233 6.06 2.65 -4.86
N SER A 234 6.73 3.65 -4.31
CA SER A 234 6.55 4.07 -2.93
C SER A 234 5.82 5.41 -2.90
N LEU A 235 4.53 5.38 -2.58
CA LEU A 235 3.70 6.57 -2.52
C LEU A 235 3.75 7.16 -1.11
N GLY A 236 4.51 8.23 -0.92
CA GLY A 236 4.69 8.87 0.37
C GLY A 236 4.34 10.35 0.39
N ASN A 237 4.27 10.92 1.59
CA ASN A 237 4.13 12.36 1.75
C ASN A 237 5.45 13.05 1.37
N GLU A 238 5.45 13.99 0.41
CA GLU A 238 6.66 14.64 -0.12
C GLU A 238 7.58 15.16 1.00
N LYS A 239 7.00 15.83 2.00
CA LYS A 239 7.77 16.36 3.13
C LYS A 239 8.50 15.28 3.93
N ASN A 240 7.92 14.09 4.06
CA ASN A 240 8.52 12.98 4.80
C ASN A 240 9.86 12.55 4.24
N TRP A 241 10.08 12.71 2.93
CA TRP A 241 11.32 12.31 2.25
C TRP A 241 12.55 13.03 2.80
N SER A 242 12.36 14.24 3.33
CA SER A 242 13.43 15.06 3.91
C SER A 242 13.60 14.90 5.43
N HIS A 243 12.78 14.07 6.08
CA HIS A 243 12.81 13.89 7.53
C HIS A 243 13.54 12.60 7.93
N LYS A 244 14.60 12.77 8.74
CA LYS A 244 15.40 11.65 9.26
C LYS A 244 14.55 10.73 10.15
N ILE A 245 14.57 9.43 9.85
CA ILE A 245 13.94 8.40 10.66
C ILE A 245 14.85 8.12 11.86
N ARG A 246 14.42 8.54 13.05
CA ARG A 246 15.26 8.49 14.27
C ARG A 246 15.78 7.09 14.61
N LYS A 247 14.95 6.07 14.40
CA LYS A 247 15.26 4.68 14.78
C LYS A 247 16.44 4.09 14.00
N ILE A 248 16.49 4.36 12.70
CA ILE A 248 17.49 3.80 11.77
C ILE A 248 18.56 4.82 11.37
N GLY A 249 18.36 6.10 11.69
CA GLY A 249 19.34 7.14 11.42
C GLY A 249 19.50 7.50 9.94
N LYS A 250 18.51 7.18 9.11
CA LYS A 250 18.50 7.35 7.64
C LYS A 250 17.34 8.23 7.18
N TRP A 251 17.41 8.75 5.96
CA TRP A 251 16.32 9.49 5.32
C TRP A 251 15.58 8.58 4.33
N PRO A 252 14.26 8.74 4.12
CA PRO A 252 13.56 7.97 3.10
C PRO A 252 14.16 8.11 1.70
N SER A 253 14.63 9.31 1.34
CA SER A 253 15.32 9.54 0.06
C SER A 253 16.61 8.74 -0.06
N GLU A 254 17.42 8.71 0.98
CA GLU A 254 18.67 7.93 1.02
C GLU A 254 18.40 6.43 0.88
N LEU A 255 17.37 5.91 1.58
CA LEU A 255 16.99 4.50 1.47
C LEU A 255 16.44 4.15 0.09
N TRP A 256 15.69 5.06 -0.54
CA TRP A 256 15.19 4.89 -1.89
C TRP A 256 16.31 4.89 -2.92
N GLU A 257 17.28 5.79 -2.80
CA GLU A 257 18.46 5.82 -3.67
C GLU A 257 19.28 4.54 -3.58
N ILE A 258 19.48 4.02 -2.36
CA ILE A 258 20.13 2.72 -2.14
C ILE A 258 19.33 1.60 -2.82
N PHE A 259 18.01 1.59 -2.63
CA PHE A 259 17.14 0.60 -3.26
C PHE A 259 17.25 0.63 -4.79
N VAL A 260 17.11 1.80 -5.42
CA VAL A 260 17.20 1.96 -6.88
C VAL A 260 18.58 1.64 -7.45
N ALA A 261 19.64 1.85 -6.68
CA ALA A 261 21.00 1.52 -7.12
C ALA A 261 21.28 0.01 -7.12
N GLU A 262 20.60 -0.75 -6.25
CA GLU A 262 20.92 -2.15 -5.95
C GLU A 262 19.86 -3.16 -6.43
N TYR A 263 18.65 -2.72 -6.79
CA TYR A 263 17.46 -3.55 -7.11
C TYR A 263 16.66 -2.97 -8.28
#